data_AF-A0A6J3KEU3-F1
#
_entry.id   AF-A0A6J3KEU3-F1
#
_cell.length_a   1.000
_cell.length_b   1.000
_cell.length_c   1.000
_cell.angle_alpha   90.00
_cell.angle_beta   90.00
_cell.angle_gamma   90.00
#
_symmetry.space_group_name_H-M   'P 1'
#
loop_
_entity.id
_entity.type
_entity.pdbx_description
1 polymer ?
#
loop_
_entity_poly.entity_id
_entity_poly.type
_entity_poly.pdbx_seq_one_letter_code
_entity_poly.pdbx_strand_id
1 'polypeptide(L)'
;MSAIIDDKVVAGAKSANIVKEDPIVALTEKVNALYFFRDHYFENHSIEEAIKKNGDVEKEMKDTLSKLDECKGYEIDGSRAKYYYLKGKALNVTERFIPQAEELLTKAVKLEPNLVEAWNELGECYWKNDDIQQAKNCFVGALRHGRNKVSLRNLSMVLRQEPVPNTEQRIQNIQKGVEYAKEAVSLDTSDGISWAILGNAYLSSFFTIAQNPATLRLCMSAYTQAEKDIVAGSNPDLFHNKAVALKYQEEYSLALKSFERAILLDPVWETPHNKRDELLQYLKDVQNSVNNNGRVKPKRLYQMIRALDVKHLGPYKGGSFTSGQKTVKLDLVLLKDLVLGLNPEKVIFGKVVCWIQDTDCVPFAFCLVDEEKMCIAVTVYNLAKGRGVTVGDSVAIPEPCVIHHKFSYLDNDFDFKSIRVETPVILVVNGRKLGREQQASAKLHTFKKTD
;
A
#
# COMPACT_ATOMS: atom_id res chain seq x y z
N MET A 1 85.05 -46.65 -26.68
CA MET A 1 84.05 -46.56 -25.59
C MET A 1 82.87 -45.78 -26.12
N SER A 2 81.87 -46.50 -26.61
CA SER A 2 80.59 -45.98 -27.10
C SER A 2 79.62 -45.98 -25.92
N ALA A 3 79.16 -44.81 -25.49
CA ALA A 3 78.15 -44.70 -24.45
C ALA A 3 76.80 -44.37 -25.10
N ILE A 4 75.91 -45.34 -24.99
CA ILE A 4 74.52 -45.33 -25.40
C ILE A 4 73.76 -44.32 -24.51
N ILE A 5 73.07 -43.37 -25.12
CA ILE A 5 72.15 -42.45 -24.43
C ILE A 5 70.78 -43.15 -24.42
N ASP A 6 70.27 -43.41 -23.22
CA ASP A 6 69.01 -44.10 -22.97
C ASP A 6 67.86 -43.07 -22.97
N ASP A 7 66.97 -43.18 -23.96
CA ASP A 7 65.74 -42.40 -24.07
C ASP A 7 64.73 -42.86 -23.02
N LYS A 8 64.56 -42.09 -21.95
CA LYS A 8 63.36 -42.16 -21.11
C LYS A 8 62.47 -40.94 -21.31
N VAL A 9 61.41 -41.19 -22.07
CA VAL A 9 60.21 -40.40 -22.26
C VAL A 9 59.68 -39.88 -20.91
N VAL A 10 59.75 -38.56 -20.70
CA VAL A 10 58.91 -37.86 -19.71
C VAL A 10 57.72 -37.27 -20.46
N ALA A 11 56.65 -38.07 -20.55
CA ALA A 11 55.33 -37.57 -20.87
C ALA A 11 54.76 -36.91 -19.60
N GLY A 12 54.45 -35.61 -19.67
CA GLY A 12 53.64 -34.97 -18.63
C GLY A 12 54.03 -33.53 -18.29
N ALA A 13 53.69 -32.59 -19.18
CA ALA A 13 53.51 -31.19 -18.80
C ALA A 13 52.68 -30.45 -19.87
N LYS A 14 51.39 -30.74 -19.93
CA LYS A 14 50.38 -29.83 -20.48
C LYS A 14 49.15 -29.85 -19.58
N SER A 15 49.33 -29.49 -18.31
CA SER A 15 48.22 -28.94 -17.54
C SER A 15 48.04 -27.50 -18.01
N ALA A 16 46.98 -27.24 -18.77
CA ALA A 16 46.52 -25.89 -19.01
C ALA A 16 46.39 -25.18 -17.66
N ASN A 17 46.95 -23.98 -17.53
CA ASN A 17 46.66 -23.08 -16.42
C ASN A 17 45.16 -22.73 -16.47
N ILE A 18 44.32 -23.61 -15.93
CA ILE A 18 42.94 -23.30 -15.59
C ILE A 18 43.07 -22.41 -14.35
N VAL A 19 42.91 -21.10 -14.52
CA VAL A 19 42.71 -20.19 -13.40
C VAL A 19 41.46 -20.70 -12.69
N LYS A 20 41.62 -21.35 -11.53
CA LYS A 20 40.49 -21.74 -10.69
C LYS A 20 39.79 -20.45 -10.29
N GLU A 21 38.56 -20.29 -10.75
CA GLU A 21 37.69 -19.20 -10.37
C GLU A 21 37.61 -19.09 -8.84
N ASP A 22 37.67 -17.86 -8.32
CA ASP A 22 37.55 -17.60 -6.88
C ASP A 22 36.18 -18.16 -6.41
N PRO A 23 36.17 -19.16 -5.51
CA PRO A 23 34.95 -19.79 -5.01
C PRO A 23 33.95 -18.78 -4.45
N ILE A 24 34.41 -17.69 -3.84
CA ILE A 24 33.52 -16.65 -3.30
C ILE A 24 32.82 -15.89 -4.44
N VAL A 25 33.48 -15.70 -5.58
CA VAL A 25 32.86 -15.10 -6.77
C VAL A 25 31.76 -16.02 -7.30
N ALA A 26 32.06 -17.31 -7.49
CA ALA A 26 31.07 -18.30 -7.94
C ALA A 26 29.86 -18.42 -6.99
N LEU A 27 30.10 -18.38 -5.66
CA LEU A 27 29.03 -18.37 -4.67
C LEU A 27 28.21 -17.07 -4.71
N THR A 28 28.86 -15.92 -4.93
CA THR A 28 28.18 -14.63 -5.09
C THR A 28 27.26 -14.65 -6.30
N GLU A 29 27.75 -15.14 -7.44
CA GLU A 29 26.94 -15.29 -8.66
C GLU A 29 25.76 -16.23 -8.44
N LYS A 30 25.95 -17.34 -7.73
CA LYS A 30 24.86 -18.28 -7.46
C LYS A 30 23.77 -17.68 -6.58
N VAL A 31 24.13 -16.91 -5.54
CA VAL A 31 23.15 -16.20 -4.69
C VAL A 31 22.48 -15.06 -5.45
N ASN A 32 23.20 -14.35 -6.32
CA ASN A 32 22.61 -13.33 -7.18
C ASN A 32 21.62 -13.94 -8.18
N ALA A 33 21.94 -15.10 -8.77
CA ALA A 33 21.03 -15.82 -9.64
C ALA A 33 19.75 -16.28 -8.93
N LEU A 34 19.85 -16.69 -7.65
CA LEU A 34 18.69 -17.02 -6.82
C LEU A 34 17.75 -15.82 -6.63
N TYR A 35 18.29 -14.64 -6.29
CA TYR A 35 17.49 -13.42 -6.15
C TYR A 35 16.94 -12.94 -7.48
N PHE A 36 17.75 -13.01 -8.55
CA PHE A 36 17.30 -12.69 -9.91
C PHE A 36 16.11 -13.58 -10.32
N PHE A 37 16.20 -14.89 -10.06
CA PHE A 37 15.09 -15.84 -10.30
C PHE A 37 13.82 -15.45 -9.53
N ARG A 38 13.93 -15.08 -8.25
CA ARG A 38 12.78 -14.64 -7.45
C ARG A 38 12.16 -13.34 -7.97
N ASP A 39 13.00 -12.34 -8.22
CA ASP A 39 12.61 -10.97 -8.53
C ASP A 39 12.05 -10.84 -9.96
N HIS A 40 12.59 -11.64 -10.88
CA HIS A 40 12.21 -11.67 -12.30
C HIS A 40 11.44 -12.95 -12.67
N TYR A 41 10.79 -13.58 -11.68
CA TYR A 41 10.08 -14.85 -11.85
C TYR A 41 9.08 -14.79 -13.01
N PHE A 42 8.32 -13.70 -13.11
CA PHE A 42 7.29 -13.49 -14.14
C PHE A 42 7.82 -13.03 -15.50
N GLU A 43 9.13 -12.86 -15.68
CA GLU A 43 9.71 -12.72 -17.03
C GLU A 43 9.81 -14.07 -17.73
N ASN A 44 9.94 -15.16 -16.97
CA ASN A 44 10.19 -16.50 -17.48
C ASN A 44 9.07 -17.50 -17.15
N HIS A 45 8.12 -17.13 -16.30
CA HIS A 45 6.95 -17.92 -15.93
C HIS A 45 5.69 -17.11 -16.18
N SER A 46 4.62 -17.76 -16.62
CA SER A 46 3.36 -17.08 -16.85
C SER A 46 2.67 -16.73 -15.52
N ILE A 47 1.73 -15.79 -15.55
CA ILE A 47 1.03 -15.35 -14.35
C ILE A 47 0.19 -16.48 -13.72
N GLU A 48 -0.25 -17.45 -14.53
CA GLU A 48 -0.97 -18.65 -14.08
C GLU A 48 -0.08 -19.54 -13.19
N GLU A 49 1.24 -19.40 -13.26
CA GLU A 49 2.20 -20.14 -12.43
C GLU A 49 2.56 -19.41 -11.14
N ALA A 50 1.93 -18.28 -10.82
CA ALA A 50 2.18 -17.52 -9.60
C ALA A 50 2.04 -18.37 -8.33
N ILE A 51 1.09 -19.32 -8.30
CA ILE A 51 0.88 -20.23 -7.17
C ILE A 51 2.09 -21.14 -6.89
N LYS A 52 2.95 -21.40 -7.89
CA LYS A 52 4.16 -22.23 -7.75
C LYS A 52 5.37 -21.44 -7.28
N LYS A 53 5.38 -20.10 -7.46
CA LYS A 53 6.53 -19.22 -7.22
C LYS A 53 7.22 -19.48 -5.89
N ASN A 54 6.47 -19.52 -4.80
CA ASN A 54 7.03 -19.74 -3.46
C ASN A 54 7.73 -21.11 -3.35
N GLY A 55 7.15 -22.16 -3.92
CA GLY A 55 7.75 -23.50 -3.93
C GLY A 55 8.99 -23.58 -4.82
N ASP A 56 8.98 -22.92 -5.97
CA ASP A 56 10.11 -22.90 -6.90
C ASP A 56 11.29 -22.09 -6.33
N VAL A 57 11.02 -20.95 -5.69
CA VAL A 57 12.04 -20.16 -4.97
C VAL A 57 12.61 -20.96 -3.80
N GLU A 58 11.78 -21.70 -3.04
CA GLU A 58 12.28 -22.58 -1.98
C GLU A 58 13.17 -23.71 -2.51
N LYS A 59 12.90 -24.23 -3.70
CA LYS A 59 13.73 -25.24 -4.36
C LYS A 59 15.07 -24.66 -4.80
N GLU A 60 15.07 -23.53 -5.49
CA GLU A 60 16.30 -22.83 -5.89
C GLU A 60 17.14 -22.39 -4.68
N MET A 61 16.48 -22.03 -3.57
CA MET A 61 17.14 -21.76 -2.29
C MET A 61 17.90 -23.00 -1.79
N LYS A 62 17.24 -24.17 -1.74
CA LYS A 62 17.87 -25.42 -1.29
C LYS A 62 19.05 -25.82 -2.18
N ASP A 63 18.91 -25.69 -3.49
CA ASP A 63 19.98 -26.00 -4.44
C ASP A 63 21.18 -25.05 -4.29
N THR A 64 20.91 -23.77 -4.02
CA THR A 64 21.93 -22.76 -3.72
C THR A 64 22.65 -23.07 -2.41
N LEU A 65 21.92 -23.47 -1.37
CA LEU A 65 22.49 -23.86 -0.08
C LEU A 65 23.34 -25.12 -0.16
N SER A 66 22.98 -26.10 -0.99
CA SER A 66 23.82 -27.29 -1.24
C SER A 66 25.20 -26.91 -1.75
N LYS A 67 25.26 -26.00 -2.73
CA LYS A 67 26.51 -25.50 -3.31
C LYS A 67 27.35 -24.70 -2.32
N LEU A 68 26.69 -23.87 -1.49
CA LEU A 68 27.35 -23.19 -0.38
C LEU A 68 27.94 -24.19 0.62
N ASP A 69 27.22 -25.28 0.91
CA ASP A 69 27.64 -26.31 1.85
C ASP A 69 28.83 -27.15 1.36
N GLU A 70 28.91 -27.41 0.07
CA GLU A 70 30.08 -28.02 -0.59
C GLU A 70 31.35 -27.16 -0.45
N CYS A 71 31.17 -25.84 -0.32
CA CYS A 71 32.24 -24.85 -0.19
C CYS A 71 32.54 -24.46 1.28
N LYS A 72 32.05 -25.20 2.29
CA LYS A 72 32.28 -24.91 3.72
C LYS A 72 33.76 -24.76 4.12
N GLY A 73 34.70 -25.35 3.36
CA GLY A 73 36.14 -25.24 3.61
C GLY A 73 36.70 -23.82 3.56
N TYR A 74 36.01 -22.88 2.90
CA TYR A 74 36.42 -21.47 2.78
C TYR A 74 36.03 -20.59 3.99
N GLU A 75 35.48 -21.17 5.06
CA GLU A 75 35.35 -20.48 6.35
C GLU A 75 36.71 -20.01 6.92
N ILE A 76 37.83 -20.46 6.34
CA ILE A 76 39.19 -20.37 6.87
C ILE A 76 40.10 -19.42 6.05
N ASP A 77 39.82 -19.15 4.76
CA ASP A 77 40.71 -18.40 3.85
C ASP A 77 40.39 -16.89 3.74
N GLY A 78 40.20 -16.22 4.89
CA GLY A 78 40.07 -14.74 4.95
C GLY A 78 38.76 -14.13 4.41
N SER A 79 37.89 -14.91 3.76
CA SER A 79 36.59 -14.46 3.22
C SER A 79 35.37 -14.90 4.05
N ARG A 80 35.58 -15.20 5.33
CA ARG A 80 34.58 -15.79 6.22
C ARG A 80 33.33 -14.93 6.39
N ALA A 81 33.48 -13.61 6.50
CA ALA A 81 32.37 -12.68 6.63
C ALA A 81 31.45 -12.74 5.40
N LYS A 82 32.04 -12.69 4.19
CA LYS A 82 31.32 -12.78 2.92
C LYS A 82 30.63 -14.12 2.73
N TYR A 83 31.26 -15.24 3.12
CA TYR A 83 30.60 -16.54 3.10
C TYR A 83 29.36 -16.59 4.02
N TYR A 84 29.48 -16.14 5.27
CA TYR A 84 28.33 -16.09 6.18
C TYR A 84 27.23 -15.15 5.69
N TYR A 85 27.61 -14.02 5.11
CA TYR A 85 26.68 -13.12 4.44
C TYR A 85 25.92 -13.82 3.31
N LEU A 86 26.62 -14.44 2.36
CA LEU A 86 26.00 -15.10 1.21
C LEU A 86 25.05 -16.22 1.62
N LYS A 87 25.47 -17.04 2.60
CA LYS A 87 24.63 -18.13 3.12
C LYS A 87 23.42 -17.62 3.88
N GLY A 88 23.60 -16.61 4.73
CA GLY A 88 22.52 -15.94 5.43
C GLY A 88 21.53 -15.29 4.46
N LYS A 89 22.02 -14.61 3.44
CA LYS A 89 21.23 -14.02 2.34
C LYS A 89 20.44 -15.08 1.57
N ALA A 90 21.06 -16.21 1.22
CA ALA A 90 20.35 -17.31 0.56
C ALA A 90 19.18 -17.83 1.41
N LEU A 91 19.37 -18.01 2.72
CA LEU A 91 18.29 -18.38 3.65
C LEU A 91 17.23 -17.29 3.80
N ASN A 92 17.58 -16.03 3.57
CA ASN A 92 16.68 -14.89 3.67
C ASN A 92 15.91 -14.60 2.36
N VAL A 93 15.94 -15.47 1.35
CA VAL A 93 15.28 -15.21 0.06
C VAL A 93 13.74 -15.25 0.13
N THR A 94 13.17 -16.04 1.04
CA THR A 94 11.72 -16.21 1.21
C THR A 94 11.15 -15.30 2.30
N GLU A 95 9.84 -15.05 2.31
CA GLU A 95 9.18 -14.19 3.32
C GLU A 95 9.19 -14.79 4.74
N ARG A 96 9.35 -16.11 4.85
CA ARG A 96 9.38 -16.80 6.14
C ARG A 96 10.67 -16.48 6.89
N PHE A 97 10.56 -16.10 8.17
CA PHE A 97 11.72 -15.97 9.04
C PHE A 97 12.42 -17.33 9.24
N ILE A 98 13.74 -17.35 9.01
CA ILE A 98 14.60 -18.51 9.25
C ILE A 98 15.67 -18.12 10.28
N PRO A 99 15.64 -18.65 11.53
CA PRO A 99 16.58 -18.26 12.60
C PRO A 99 18.06 -18.43 12.22
N GLN A 100 18.38 -19.43 11.41
CA GLN A 100 19.74 -19.67 10.94
C GLN A 100 20.27 -18.52 10.06
N ALA A 101 19.40 -17.82 9.32
CA ALA A 101 19.79 -16.64 8.54
C ALA A 101 20.29 -15.54 9.48
N GLU A 102 19.55 -15.25 10.56
CA GLU A 102 19.93 -14.26 11.57
C GLU A 102 21.29 -14.57 12.20
N GLU A 103 21.53 -15.83 12.58
CA GLU A 103 22.79 -16.26 13.20
C GLU A 103 23.99 -16.01 12.27
N LEU A 104 23.87 -16.41 11.00
CA LEU A 104 24.94 -16.25 10.01
C LEU A 104 25.17 -14.79 9.66
N LEU A 105 24.11 -14.01 9.45
CA LEU A 105 24.20 -12.57 9.15
C LEU A 105 24.80 -11.80 10.32
N THR A 106 24.46 -12.16 11.56
CA THR A 106 25.07 -11.61 12.78
C THR A 106 26.57 -11.90 12.84
N LYS A 107 27.00 -13.12 12.45
CA LYS A 107 28.43 -13.45 12.34
C LYS A 107 29.12 -12.62 11.25
N ALA A 108 28.48 -12.42 10.11
CA ALA A 108 29.02 -11.62 9.01
C ALA A 108 29.31 -10.16 9.44
N VAL A 109 28.32 -9.48 10.03
CA VAL A 109 28.49 -8.07 10.47
C VAL A 109 29.48 -7.91 11.63
N LYS A 110 29.68 -8.95 12.45
CA LYS A 110 30.70 -8.94 13.52
C LYS A 110 32.12 -9.09 12.98
N LEU A 111 32.29 -9.90 11.94
CA LEU A 111 33.59 -10.12 11.30
C LEU A 111 33.97 -8.95 10.40
N GLU A 112 33.01 -8.37 9.68
CA GLU A 112 33.22 -7.26 8.76
C GLU A 112 32.13 -6.19 8.96
N PRO A 113 32.30 -5.28 9.93
CA PRO A 113 31.28 -4.26 10.24
C PRO A 113 30.99 -3.28 9.10
N ASN A 114 31.91 -3.09 8.17
CA ASN A 114 31.74 -2.23 7.00
C ASN A 114 31.00 -2.91 5.83
N LEU A 115 30.63 -4.20 5.95
CA LEU A 115 29.84 -4.91 4.95
C LEU A 115 28.37 -4.48 5.00
N VAL A 116 28.05 -3.39 4.29
CA VAL A 116 26.73 -2.72 4.27
C VAL A 116 25.61 -3.68 3.89
N GLU A 117 25.84 -4.57 2.93
CA GLU A 117 24.87 -5.54 2.45
C GLU A 117 24.49 -6.56 3.53
N ALA A 118 25.43 -6.96 4.38
CA ALA A 118 25.15 -7.87 5.49
C ALA A 118 24.27 -7.22 6.56
N TRP A 119 24.47 -5.92 6.84
CA TRP A 119 23.58 -5.16 7.72
C TRP A 119 22.17 -5.05 7.13
N ASN A 120 22.05 -4.82 5.83
CA ASN A 120 20.75 -4.75 5.17
C ASN A 120 20.01 -6.08 5.24
N GLU A 121 20.67 -7.19 4.90
CA GLU A 121 20.05 -8.52 4.99
C GLU A 121 19.70 -8.89 6.43
N LEU A 122 20.55 -8.56 7.42
CA LEU A 122 20.25 -8.78 8.83
C LEU A 122 19.02 -7.97 9.28
N GLY A 123 18.92 -6.72 8.84
CA GLY A 123 17.76 -5.88 9.11
C GLY A 123 16.47 -6.43 8.49
N GLU A 124 16.54 -6.95 7.26
CA GLU A 124 15.40 -7.63 6.62
C GLU A 124 15.03 -8.93 7.35
N CYS A 125 16.01 -9.64 7.90
CA CYS A 125 15.77 -10.82 8.74
C CYS A 125 15.02 -10.46 10.04
N TYR A 126 15.45 -9.40 10.75
CA TYR A 126 14.73 -8.88 11.93
C TYR A 126 13.34 -8.36 11.57
N TRP A 127 13.19 -7.71 10.41
CA TRP A 127 11.90 -7.31 9.89
C TRP A 127 10.97 -8.52 9.71
N LYS A 128 11.47 -9.62 9.14
CA LYS A 128 10.73 -10.89 9.02
C LYS A 128 10.39 -11.53 10.36
N ASN A 129 11.19 -11.30 11.39
CA ASN A 129 10.89 -11.71 12.77
C ASN A 129 9.98 -10.73 13.56
N ASP A 130 9.49 -9.66 12.92
CA ASP A 130 8.69 -8.60 13.57
C ASP A 130 9.45 -7.81 14.67
N ASP A 131 10.79 -7.94 14.71
CA ASP A 131 11.64 -7.12 15.59
C ASP A 131 12.00 -5.80 14.88
N ILE A 132 11.03 -4.89 14.88
CA ILE A 132 11.14 -3.58 14.22
C ILE A 132 12.32 -2.76 14.77
N GLN A 133 12.63 -2.88 16.07
CA GLN A 133 13.72 -2.13 16.69
C GLN A 133 15.08 -2.62 16.22
N GLN A 134 15.31 -3.94 16.18
CA GLN A 134 16.57 -4.47 15.67
C GLN A 134 16.73 -4.27 14.17
N ALA A 135 15.63 -4.37 13.40
CA ALA A 135 15.64 -4.01 11.98
C ALA A 135 16.11 -2.56 11.78
N LYS A 136 15.53 -1.61 12.52
CA LYS A 136 15.94 -0.19 12.52
C LYS A 136 17.42 -0.02 12.83
N ASN A 137 17.90 -0.66 13.90
CA ASN A 137 19.30 -0.58 14.32
C ASN A 137 20.25 -1.05 13.22
N CYS A 138 19.90 -2.14 12.52
CA CYS A 138 20.71 -2.67 11.43
C CYS A 138 20.78 -1.70 10.24
N PHE A 139 19.66 -1.14 9.80
CA PHE A 139 19.66 -0.19 8.68
C PHE A 139 20.35 1.15 9.02
N VAL A 140 20.21 1.63 10.27
CA VAL A 140 20.99 2.79 10.75
C VAL A 140 22.48 2.46 10.79
N GLY A 141 22.85 1.25 11.22
CA GLY A 141 24.22 0.76 11.22
C GLY A 141 24.82 0.74 9.81
N ALA A 142 24.09 0.18 8.85
CA ALA A 142 24.47 0.15 7.43
C ALA A 142 24.81 1.56 6.89
N LEU A 143 23.96 2.55 7.17
CA LEU A 143 24.15 3.93 6.72
C LEU A 143 25.37 4.64 7.34
N ARG A 144 25.90 4.16 8.48
CA ARG A 144 27.16 4.69 9.05
C ARG A 144 28.38 4.28 8.24
N HIS A 145 28.31 3.15 7.55
CA HIS A 145 29.40 2.61 6.75
C HIS A 145 29.29 2.98 5.27
N GLY A 146 28.08 3.14 4.74
CA GLY A 146 27.88 3.59 3.37
C GLY A 146 26.42 3.95 3.10
N ARG A 147 26.21 5.13 2.52
CA ARG A 147 24.87 5.59 2.15
C ARG A 147 24.39 4.84 0.91
N ASN A 148 23.26 4.15 1.02
CA ASN A 148 22.77 3.26 -0.03
C ASN A 148 21.23 3.20 -0.06
N LYS A 149 20.65 2.91 -1.22
CA LYS A 149 19.19 2.92 -1.43
C LYS A 149 18.44 1.86 -0.62
N VAL A 150 19.05 0.69 -0.38
CA VAL A 150 18.43 -0.44 0.33
C VAL A 150 18.21 -0.12 1.81
N SER A 151 19.19 0.47 2.49
CA SER A 151 19.01 0.89 3.88
C SER A 151 17.97 2.02 4.00
N LEU A 152 17.98 2.97 3.05
CA LEU A 152 17.04 4.11 3.05
C LEU A 152 15.59 3.66 2.83
N ARG A 153 15.34 2.78 1.84
CA ARG A 153 13.99 2.22 1.61
C ARG A 153 13.50 1.46 2.85
N ASN A 154 14.37 0.65 3.46
CA ASN A 154 13.99 -0.20 4.59
C ASN A 154 13.77 0.62 5.86
N LEU A 155 14.53 1.70 6.08
CA LEU A 155 14.25 2.67 7.15
C LEU A 155 12.92 3.38 6.94
N SER A 156 12.58 3.73 5.70
CA SER A 156 11.26 4.29 5.40
C SER A 156 10.14 3.33 5.80
N MET A 157 10.28 2.03 5.51
CA MET A 157 9.30 1.02 5.91
C MET A 157 9.19 0.90 7.43
N VAL A 158 10.33 0.70 8.10
CA VAL A 158 10.43 0.52 9.56
C VAL A 158 9.83 1.68 10.33
N LEU A 159 10.15 2.93 9.96
CA LEU A 159 9.64 4.09 10.69
C LEU A 159 8.12 4.24 10.60
N ARG A 160 7.51 3.80 9.49
CA ARG A 160 6.05 3.85 9.34
C ARG A 160 5.33 2.83 10.22
N GLN A 161 5.96 1.69 10.51
CA GLN A 161 5.38 0.63 11.34
C GLN A 161 5.82 0.66 12.80
N GLU A 162 6.91 1.35 13.14
CA GLU A 162 7.47 1.42 14.50
C GLU A 162 6.40 1.79 15.55
N PRO A 163 6.12 0.97 16.56
CA PRO A 163 5.23 1.36 17.65
C PRO A 163 5.79 2.56 18.41
N VAL A 164 4.98 3.60 18.62
CA VAL A 164 5.39 4.82 19.34
C VAL A 164 4.31 5.24 20.33
N PRO A 165 4.69 5.90 21.45
CA PRO A 165 3.77 6.17 22.55
C PRO A 165 2.74 7.27 22.26
N ASN A 166 3.01 8.16 21.30
CA ASN A 166 2.15 9.31 21.02
C ASN A 166 2.09 9.67 19.52
N THR A 167 1.06 10.43 19.15
CA THR A 167 0.80 10.82 17.76
C THR A 167 1.87 11.74 17.18
N GLU A 168 2.53 12.55 18.00
CA GLU A 168 3.57 13.47 17.51
C GLU A 168 4.83 12.71 17.06
N GLN A 169 5.28 11.73 17.83
CA GLN A 169 6.37 10.84 17.44
C GLN A 169 6.01 10.03 16.19
N ARG A 170 4.74 9.62 16.06
CA ARG A 170 4.21 8.95 14.86
C ARG A 170 4.36 9.88 13.65
N ILE A 171 3.93 11.14 13.74
CA ILE A 171 4.05 12.13 12.66
C ILE A 171 5.51 12.33 12.27
N GLN A 172 6.41 12.52 13.24
CA GLN A 172 7.85 12.68 12.98
C GLN A 172 8.45 11.47 12.26
N ASN A 173 8.06 10.26 12.68
CA ASN A 173 8.51 9.02 12.03
C ASN A 173 8.03 8.94 10.57
N ILE A 174 6.77 9.30 10.30
CA ILE A 174 6.24 9.31 8.93
C ILE A 174 6.97 10.35 8.07
N GLN A 175 7.23 11.56 8.59
CA GLN A 175 7.97 12.61 7.88
C GLN A 175 9.38 12.13 7.49
N LYS A 176 10.14 11.59 8.47
CA LYS A 176 11.45 11.00 8.22
C LYS A 176 11.39 9.83 7.23
N GLY A 177 10.33 9.01 7.30
CA GLY A 177 10.11 7.93 6.35
C GLY A 177 9.95 8.44 4.92
N VAL A 178 9.22 9.53 4.71
CA VAL A 178 9.10 10.18 3.39
C VAL A 178 10.46 10.73 2.92
N GLU A 179 11.24 11.34 3.82
CA GLU A 179 12.58 11.84 3.49
C GLU A 179 13.52 10.73 3.02
N TYR A 180 13.61 9.62 3.76
CA TYR A 180 14.44 8.48 3.35
C TYR A 180 13.98 7.84 2.05
N ALA A 181 12.66 7.74 1.81
CA ALA A 181 12.16 7.19 0.55
C ALA A 181 12.49 8.10 -0.65
N LYS A 182 12.35 9.42 -0.50
CA LYS A 182 12.76 10.38 -1.53
C LYS A 182 14.25 10.27 -1.84
N GLU A 183 15.04 10.11 -0.79
CA GLU A 183 16.48 9.97 -0.95
C GLU A 183 16.87 8.67 -1.64
N ALA A 184 16.23 7.54 -1.29
CA ALA A 184 16.43 6.27 -1.98
C ALA A 184 16.19 6.40 -3.49
N VAL A 185 15.08 7.06 -3.88
CA VAL A 185 14.78 7.39 -5.28
C VAL A 185 15.83 8.31 -5.90
N SER A 186 16.38 9.27 -5.16
CA SER A 186 17.42 10.17 -5.68
C SER A 186 18.75 9.48 -5.97
N LEU A 187 19.06 8.38 -5.24
CA LEU A 187 20.26 7.58 -5.50
C LEU A 187 20.11 6.72 -6.76
N ASP A 188 18.89 6.31 -7.10
CA ASP A 188 18.59 5.57 -8.32
C ASP A 188 17.14 5.82 -8.76
N THR A 189 16.96 6.70 -9.73
CA THR A 189 15.63 7.07 -10.25
C THR A 189 14.99 5.97 -11.09
N SER A 190 15.75 4.94 -11.47
CA SER A 190 15.25 3.78 -12.21
C SER A 190 14.74 2.66 -11.31
N ASP A 191 15.06 2.68 -10.02
CA ASP A 191 14.66 1.65 -9.05
C ASP A 191 13.15 1.74 -8.73
N GLY A 192 12.36 0.85 -9.32
CA GLY A 192 10.94 0.76 -9.08
C GLY A 192 10.56 0.47 -7.63
N ILE A 193 11.40 -0.28 -6.91
CA ILE A 193 11.13 -0.60 -5.50
C ILE A 193 11.20 0.68 -4.66
N SER A 194 12.20 1.53 -4.89
CA SER A 194 12.31 2.83 -4.21
C SER A 194 11.10 3.73 -4.49
N TRP A 195 10.59 3.73 -5.72
CA TRP A 195 9.35 4.44 -6.07
C TRP A 195 8.11 3.86 -5.37
N ALA A 196 7.98 2.53 -5.29
CA ALA A 196 6.89 1.89 -4.56
C ALA A 196 6.91 2.25 -3.07
N ILE A 197 8.09 2.23 -2.45
CA ILE A 197 8.28 2.64 -1.04
C ILE A 197 7.97 4.12 -0.83
N LEU A 198 8.31 4.98 -1.79
CA LEU A 198 7.92 6.40 -1.74
C LEU A 198 6.41 6.60 -1.85
N GLY A 199 5.73 5.84 -2.71
CA GLY A 199 4.27 5.80 -2.77
C GLY A 199 3.66 5.43 -1.42
N ASN A 200 4.15 4.34 -0.80
CA ASN A 200 3.71 3.92 0.53
C ASN A 200 3.98 4.98 1.61
N ALA A 201 5.11 5.68 1.54
CA ALA A 201 5.42 6.76 2.47
C ALA A 201 4.46 7.96 2.32
N TYR A 202 4.13 8.35 1.10
CA TYR A 202 3.11 9.37 0.85
C TYR A 202 1.72 8.92 1.30
N LEU A 203 1.36 7.66 1.09
CA LEU A 203 0.09 7.10 1.54
C LEU A 203 -0.03 7.16 3.07
N SER A 204 0.99 6.71 3.80
CA SER A 204 1.01 6.83 5.27
C SER A 204 0.99 8.30 5.73
N SER A 205 1.71 9.19 5.03
CA SER A 205 1.68 10.64 5.30
C SER A 205 0.28 11.23 5.12
N PHE A 206 -0.44 10.82 4.09
CA PHE A 206 -1.79 11.28 3.81
C PHE A 206 -2.77 10.90 4.94
N PHE A 207 -2.73 9.64 5.40
CA PHE A 207 -3.65 9.17 6.46
C PHE A 207 -3.26 9.61 7.87
N THR A 208 -1.97 9.85 8.12
CA THR A 208 -1.48 10.12 9.48
C THR A 208 -1.31 11.60 9.78
N ILE A 209 -0.77 12.36 8.83
CA ILE A 209 -0.38 13.77 9.07
C ILE A 209 -1.51 14.69 8.67
N ALA A 210 -1.82 14.70 7.38
CA ALA A 210 -2.85 15.54 6.80
C ALA A 210 -3.31 14.95 5.47
N GLN A 211 -4.62 14.86 5.29
CA GLN A 211 -5.25 14.38 4.06
C GLN A 211 -5.24 15.45 2.97
N ASN A 212 -4.05 15.93 2.63
CA ASN A 212 -3.87 16.90 1.56
C ASN A 212 -3.98 16.18 0.21
N PRO A 213 -4.90 16.57 -0.70
CA PRO A 213 -5.02 15.97 -2.03
C PRO A 213 -3.72 15.99 -2.84
N ALA A 214 -2.83 16.96 -2.60
CA ALA A 214 -1.52 17.01 -3.24
C ALA A 214 -0.64 15.81 -2.86
N THR A 215 -0.65 15.39 -1.58
CA THR A 215 0.11 14.22 -1.12
C THR A 215 -0.41 12.94 -1.76
N LEU A 216 -1.72 12.81 -1.94
CA LEU A 216 -2.31 11.65 -2.60
C LEU A 216 -1.98 11.61 -4.10
N ARG A 217 -1.92 12.77 -4.78
CA ARG A 217 -1.40 12.84 -6.16
C ARG A 217 0.06 12.41 -6.26
N LEU A 218 0.90 12.83 -5.32
CA LEU A 218 2.31 12.38 -5.25
C LEU A 218 2.41 10.87 -5.03
N CYS A 219 1.57 10.31 -4.15
CA CYS A 219 1.45 8.86 -3.94
C CYS A 219 1.15 8.13 -5.25
N MET A 220 0.09 8.52 -5.96
CA MET A 220 -0.31 7.87 -7.22
C MET A 220 0.73 8.03 -8.32
N SER A 221 1.43 9.17 -8.38
CA SER A 221 2.54 9.38 -9.31
C SER A 221 3.71 8.45 -9.01
N ALA A 222 4.03 8.22 -7.74
CA ALA A 222 5.11 7.32 -7.34
C ALA A 222 4.78 5.86 -7.70
N TYR A 223 3.55 5.40 -7.46
CA TYR A 223 3.12 4.07 -7.88
C TYR A 223 3.16 3.89 -9.41
N THR A 224 2.69 4.89 -10.16
CA THR A 224 2.75 4.86 -11.63
C THR A 224 4.19 4.77 -12.15
N GLN A 225 5.15 5.40 -11.46
CA GLN A 225 6.56 5.30 -11.81
C GLN A 225 7.15 3.94 -11.42
N ALA A 226 6.76 3.37 -10.28
CA ALA A 226 7.16 2.04 -9.84
C ALA A 226 6.71 0.94 -10.82
N GLU A 227 5.49 1.03 -11.35
CA GLU A 227 4.92 0.05 -12.30
C GLU A 227 5.69 -0.09 -13.62
N LYS A 228 6.57 0.86 -13.96
CA LYS A 228 7.41 0.80 -15.16
C LYS A 228 8.59 -0.16 -15.01
N ASP A 229 8.98 -0.46 -13.78
CA ASP A 229 10.03 -1.41 -13.44
C ASP A 229 9.44 -2.82 -13.32
N ILE A 230 10.10 -3.81 -13.90
CA ILE A 230 9.58 -5.17 -14.00
C ILE A 230 9.45 -5.82 -12.61
N VAL A 231 10.43 -5.60 -11.74
CA VAL A 231 10.46 -6.18 -10.39
C VAL A 231 9.36 -5.56 -9.53
N ALA A 232 9.25 -4.24 -9.50
CA ALA A 232 8.19 -3.56 -8.75
C ALA A 232 6.79 -3.80 -9.34
N GLY A 233 6.65 -3.82 -10.67
CA GLY A 233 5.41 -4.18 -11.38
C GLY A 233 4.99 -5.66 -11.24
N SER A 234 5.85 -6.46 -10.62
CA SER A 234 5.63 -7.85 -10.24
C SER A 234 5.43 -8.05 -8.73
N ASN A 235 5.44 -6.97 -7.95
CA ASN A 235 5.22 -7.03 -6.51
C ASN A 235 3.71 -6.88 -6.19
N PRO A 236 3.06 -7.88 -5.55
CA PRO A 236 1.64 -7.80 -5.19
C PRO A 236 1.32 -6.65 -4.21
N ASP A 237 2.23 -6.31 -3.29
CA ASP A 237 2.04 -5.24 -2.30
C ASP A 237 1.80 -3.88 -2.94
N LEU A 238 2.47 -3.61 -4.08
CA LEU A 238 2.32 -2.36 -4.81
C LEU A 238 0.86 -2.16 -5.23
N PHE A 239 0.27 -3.20 -5.83
CA PHE A 239 -1.09 -3.13 -6.34
C PHE A 239 -2.14 -3.17 -5.24
N HIS A 240 -1.90 -3.90 -4.15
CA HIS A 240 -2.76 -3.85 -2.97
C HIS A 240 -2.80 -2.42 -2.39
N ASN A 241 -1.64 -1.81 -2.11
CA ASN A 241 -1.58 -0.47 -1.53
C ASN A 241 -2.16 0.59 -2.48
N LYS A 242 -1.89 0.47 -3.79
CA LYS A 242 -2.51 1.30 -4.82
C LYS A 242 -4.03 1.16 -4.83
N ALA A 243 -4.57 -0.06 -4.72
CA ALA A 243 -6.00 -0.30 -4.68
C ALA A 243 -6.68 0.38 -3.47
N VAL A 244 -6.03 0.36 -2.30
CA VAL A 244 -6.53 1.03 -1.10
C VAL A 244 -6.57 2.56 -1.29
N ALA A 245 -5.53 3.13 -1.91
CA ALA A 245 -5.51 4.56 -2.26
C ALA A 245 -6.64 4.92 -3.24
N LEU A 246 -6.84 4.11 -4.28
CA LEU A 246 -7.90 4.30 -5.28
C LEU A 246 -9.30 4.15 -4.68
N LYS A 247 -9.51 3.18 -3.77
CA LYS A 247 -10.78 3.03 -3.01
C LYS A 247 -11.08 4.31 -2.25
N TYR A 248 -10.09 4.88 -1.56
CA TYR A 248 -10.28 6.13 -0.83
C TYR A 248 -10.65 7.30 -1.75
N GLN A 249 -10.11 7.35 -2.98
CA GLN A 249 -10.44 8.35 -4.00
C GLN A 249 -11.79 8.11 -4.68
N GLU A 250 -12.51 7.04 -4.34
CA GLU A 250 -13.72 6.56 -5.03
C GLU A 250 -13.48 6.18 -6.50
N GLU A 251 -12.24 5.87 -6.88
CA GLU A 251 -11.86 5.34 -8.20
C GLU A 251 -12.08 3.82 -8.23
N TYR A 252 -13.32 3.39 -7.97
CA TYR A 252 -13.65 2.01 -7.63
C TYR A 252 -13.30 0.98 -8.71
N SER A 253 -13.49 1.31 -9.99
CA SER A 253 -13.12 0.43 -11.09
C SER A 253 -11.62 0.13 -11.10
N LEU A 254 -10.79 1.17 -10.88
CA LEU A 254 -9.35 1.03 -10.83
C LEU A 254 -8.90 0.30 -9.55
N ALA A 255 -9.56 0.57 -8.42
CA ALA A 255 -9.29 -0.12 -7.15
C ALA A 255 -9.50 -1.64 -7.29
N LEU A 256 -10.64 -2.07 -7.86
CA LEU A 256 -10.93 -3.48 -8.10
C LEU A 256 -9.89 -4.14 -9.00
N LYS A 257 -9.52 -3.49 -10.12
CA LYS A 257 -8.45 -3.99 -11.03
C LYS A 257 -7.09 -4.08 -10.35
N SER A 258 -6.75 -3.14 -9.46
CA SER A 258 -5.50 -3.20 -8.70
C SER A 258 -5.53 -4.34 -7.68
N PHE A 259 -6.66 -4.60 -7.00
CA PHE A 259 -6.76 -5.81 -6.16
C PHE A 259 -6.64 -7.09 -6.99
N GLU A 260 -7.26 -7.19 -8.16
CA GLU A 260 -7.09 -8.33 -9.06
C GLU A 260 -5.64 -8.54 -9.47
N ARG A 261 -4.91 -7.46 -9.77
CA ARG A 261 -3.50 -7.57 -10.12
C ARG A 261 -2.66 -8.10 -8.95
N ALA A 262 -2.96 -7.68 -7.72
CA ALA A 262 -2.31 -8.23 -6.53
C ALA A 262 -2.60 -9.74 -6.38
N ILE A 263 -3.87 -10.14 -6.53
CA ILE A 263 -4.32 -11.55 -6.49
C ILE A 263 -3.61 -12.41 -7.54
N LEU A 264 -3.48 -11.89 -8.76
CA LEU A 264 -2.81 -12.63 -9.84
C LEU A 264 -1.32 -12.83 -9.56
N LEU A 265 -0.67 -11.86 -8.91
CA LEU A 265 0.76 -11.94 -8.57
C LEU A 265 1.03 -12.80 -7.34
N ASP A 266 0.08 -12.89 -6.41
CA ASP A 266 0.13 -13.78 -5.25
C ASP A 266 -1.27 -14.36 -4.94
N PRO A 267 -1.62 -15.52 -5.55
CA PRO A 267 -2.92 -16.14 -5.36
C PRO A 267 -3.15 -16.75 -3.97
N VAL A 268 -2.12 -16.88 -3.14
CA VAL A 268 -2.24 -17.45 -1.79
C VAL A 268 -2.42 -16.36 -0.73
N TRP A 269 -2.18 -15.10 -1.07
CA TRP A 269 -2.41 -13.97 -0.18
C TRP A 269 -3.90 -13.61 -0.11
N GLU A 270 -4.54 -13.93 1.01
CA GLU A 270 -6.00 -13.76 1.17
C GLU A 270 -6.46 -12.30 1.28
N THR A 271 -5.62 -11.37 1.76
CA THR A 271 -6.08 -9.99 2.05
C THR A 271 -6.61 -9.26 0.81
N PRO A 272 -5.93 -9.27 -0.36
CA PRO A 272 -6.49 -8.69 -1.58
C PRO A 272 -7.82 -9.33 -2.02
N HIS A 273 -8.00 -10.65 -1.84
CA HIS A 273 -9.28 -11.31 -2.12
C HIS A 273 -10.39 -10.74 -1.24
N ASN A 274 -10.16 -10.73 0.08
CA ASN A 274 -11.11 -10.22 1.05
C ASN A 274 -11.46 -8.76 0.76
N LYS A 275 -10.45 -7.91 0.49
CA LYS A 275 -10.66 -6.49 0.19
C LYS A 275 -11.40 -6.22 -1.12
N ARG A 276 -11.12 -7.00 -2.17
CA ARG A 276 -11.88 -6.94 -3.43
C ARG A 276 -13.34 -7.32 -3.21
N ASP A 277 -13.60 -8.40 -2.48
CA ASP A 277 -14.94 -8.92 -2.26
C ASP A 277 -15.76 -8.01 -1.34
N GLU A 278 -15.14 -7.45 -0.29
CA GLU A 278 -15.69 -6.41 0.56
C GLU A 278 -16.10 -5.18 -0.25
N LEU A 279 -15.20 -4.68 -1.13
CA LEU A 279 -15.50 -3.54 -1.99
C LEU A 279 -16.63 -3.84 -2.97
N LEU A 280 -16.61 -5.02 -3.60
CA LEU A 280 -17.66 -5.42 -4.53
C LEU A 280 -19.04 -5.49 -3.84
N GLN A 281 -19.08 -6.06 -2.63
CA GLN A 281 -20.31 -6.14 -1.84
C GLN A 281 -20.80 -4.73 -1.44
N TYR A 282 -19.90 -3.87 -0.98
CA TYR A 282 -20.20 -2.47 -0.67
C TYR A 282 -20.84 -1.75 -1.87
N LEU A 283 -20.26 -1.88 -3.07
CA LEU A 283 -20.79 -1.23 -4.28
C LEU A 283 -22.16 -1.76 -4.69
N LYS A 284 -22.39 -3.07 -4.56
CA LYS A 284 -23.72 -3.67 -4.75
C LYS A 284 -24.74 -3.09 -3.78
N ASP A 285 -24.36 -2.94 -2.51
CA ASP A 285 -25.24 -2.40 -1.49
C ASP A 285 -25.53 -0.91 -1.70
N VAL A 286 -24.55 -0.12 -2.14
CA VAL A 286 -24.73 1.28 -2.55
C VAL A 286 -25.72 1.38 -3.70
N GLN A 287 -25.45 0.69 -4.81
CA GLN A 287 -26.32 0.73 -6.00
C GLN A 287 -27.75 0.28 -5.67
N ASN A 288 -27.89 -0.83 -4.95
CA ASN A 288 -29.20 -1.30 -4.53
C ASN A 288 -29.93 -0.27 -3.68
N SER A 289 -29.24 0.34 -2.70
CA SER A 289 -29.82 1.34 -1.81
C SER A 289 -30.24 2.62 -2.54
N VAL A 290 -29.46 3.06 -3.53
CA VAL A 290 -29.83 4.18 -4.40
C VAL A 290 -31.08 3.83 -5.21
N ASN A 291 -31.10 2.68 -5.88
CA ASN A 291 -32.18 2.28 -6.78
C ASN A 291 -33.53 2.02 -6.08
N ASN A 292 -33.52 1.66 -4.80
CA ASN A 292 -34.73 1.32 -4.04
C ASN A 292 -35.04 2.26 -2.88
N ASN A 293 -34.43 3.45 -2.84
CA ASN A 293 -34.60 4.44 -1.76
C ASN A 293 -34.33 3.86 -0.37
N GLY A 294 -33.23 3.11 -0.21
CA GLY A 294 -32.83 2.48 1.05
C GLY A 294 -33.82 1.43 1.56
N ARG A 295 -34.59 0.82 0.64
CA ARG A 295 -35.70 -0.12 0.93
C ARG A 295 -36.79 0.47 1.83
N VAL A 296 -36.92 1.80 1.89
CA VAL A 296 -37.97 2.46 2.66
C VAL A 296 -39.33 2.29 1.97
N LYS A 297 -40.33 1.80 2.70
CA LYS A 297 -41.69 1.62 2.18
C LYS A 297 -42.26 2.95 1.63
N PRO A 298 -42.97 2.97 0.49
CA PRO A 298 -43.43 4.21 -0.16
C PRO A 298 -44.22 5.17 0.76
N LYS A 299 -45.11 4.65 1.62
CA LYS A 299 -45.86 5.47 2.59
C LYS A 299 -44.95 6.18 3.59
N ARG A 300 -43.94 5.48 4.12
CA ARG A 300 -42.97 6.04 5.07
C ARG A 300 -42.05 7.04 4.37
N LEU A 301 -41.60 6.74 3.15
CA LEU A 301 -40.80 7.67 2.35
C LEU A 301 -41.55 8.99 2.12
N TYR A 302 -42.83 8.90 1.75
CA TYR A 302 -43.68 10.07 1.57
C TYR A 302 -43.82 10.92 2.84
N GLN A 303 -43.99 10.27 4.01
CA GLN A 303 -44.03 10.95 5.30
C GLN A 303 -42.70 11.65 5.63
N MET A 304 -41.56 10.99 5.35
CA MET A 304 -40.23 11.56 5.55
C MET A 304 -40.05 12.81 4.69
N ILE A 305 -40.39 12.74 3.39
CA ILE A 305 -40.27 13.88 2.47
C ILE A 305 -41.18 15.04 2.89
N ARG A 306 -42.44 14.78 3.28
CA ARG A 306 -43.34 15.82 3.80
C ARG A 306 -42.85 16.46 5.11
N ALA A 307 -41.98 15.77 5.85
CA ALA A 307 -41.37 16.28 7.07
C ALA A 307 -40.05 17.05 6.81
N LEU A 308 -39.72 17.35 5.55
CA LEU A 308 -38.69 18.34 5.23
C LEU A 308 -39.21 19.73 5.65
N ASP A 309 -38.44 20.41 6.50
CA ASP A 309 -38.71 21.78 6.95
C ASP A 309 -37.48 22.63 6.58
N VAL A 310 -37.72 23.76 5.92
CA VAL A 310 -36.69 24.75 5.53
C VAL A 310 -35.89 25.22 6.76
N LYS A 311 -36.46 25.17 7.98
CA LYS A 311 -35.73 25.44 9.23
C LYS A 311 -34.56 24.47 9.45
N HIS A 312 -34.62 23.24 8.93
CA HIS A 312 -33.56 22.26 9.06
C HIS A 312 -32.36 22.50 8.11
N LEU A 313 -32.44 23.50 7.21
CA LEU A 313 -31.25 24.03 6.54
C LEU A 313 -30.30 24.74 7.53
N GLY A 314 -30.79 25.09 8.72
CA GLY A 314 -30.00 25.71 9.78
C GLY A 314 -29.30 26.98 9.29
N PRO A 315 -27.97 27.11 9.44
CA PRO A 315 -27.24 28.30 8.99
C PRO A 315 -27.32 28.53 7.47
N TYR A 316 -27.62 27.50 6.67
CA TYR A 316 -27.73 27.63 5.21
C TYR A 316 -29.09 28.18 4.77
N LYS A 317 -30.07 28.28 5.68
CA LYS A 317 -31.40 28.86 5.38
C LYS A 317 -31.31 30.30 4.86
N GLY A 318 -30.37 31.09 5.36
CA GLY A 318 -30.11 32.45 4.88
C GLY A 318 -29.39 32.51 3.54
N GLY A 319 -29.09 31.36 2.94
CA GLY A 319 -28.34 31.24 1.71
C GLY A 319 -26.91 31.71 1.89
N SER A 320 -26.23 31.38 2.99
CA SER A 320 -24.82 31.75 3.18
C SER A 320 -24.00 30.59 3.74
N PHE A 321 -22.84 30.35 3.15
CA PHE A 321 -21.85 29.39 3.64
C PHE A 321 -20.49 30.06 3.71
N THR A 322 -19.84 29.91 4.87
CA THR A 322 -18.47 30.39 5.08
C THR A 322 -17.54 29.20 5.11
N SER A 323 -16.64 29.15 4.13
CA SER A 323 -15.52 28.22 4.07
C SER A 323 -14.22 29.01 4.18
N GLY A 324 -13.49 28.85 5.29
CA GLY A 324 -12.32 29.66 5.59
C GLY A 324 -12.67 31.14 5.74
N GLN A 325 -12.10 32.00 4.89
CA GLN A 325 -12.33 33.46 4.89
C GLN A 325 -13.37 33.92 3.86
N LYS A 326 -13.89 33.03 3.01
CA LYS A 326 -14.82 33.37 1.95
C LYS A 326 -16.24 32.99 2.37
N THR A 327 -17.15 33.95 2.35
CA THR A 327 -18.59 33.71 2.47
C THR A 327 -19.20 33.77 1.08
N VAL A 328 -19.91 32.72 0.71
CA VAL A 328 -20.65 32.63 -0.55
C VAL A 328 -22.14 32.58 -0.28
N LYS A 329 -22.92 33.10 -1.24
CA LYS A 329 -24.36 32.89 -1.22
C LYS A 329 -24.66 31.46 -1.67
N LEU A 330 -25.63 30.81 -1.05
CA LEU A 330 -26.06 29.46 -1.40
C LEU A 330 -27.47 29.51 -2.00
N ASP A 331 -27.62 28.90 -3.16
CA ASP A 331 -28.92 28.59 -3.75
C ASP A 331 -29.32 27.16 -3.40
N LEU A 332 -30.51 26.99 -2.84
CA LEU A 332 -31.11 25.67 -2.66
C LEU A 332 -31.47 25.09 -4.03
N VAL A 333 -30.94 23.91 -4.34
CA VAL A 333 -31.21 23.19 -5.59
C VAL A 333 -31.61 21.74 -5.32
N LEU A 334 -32.27 21.14 -6.30
CA LEU A 334 -32.66 19.74 -6.27
C LEU A 334 -31.51 18.84 -6.71
N LEU A 335 -31.57 17.55 -6.40
CA LEU A 335 -30.51 16.61 -6.77
C LEU A 335 -30.38 16.46 -8.29
N LYS A 336 -31.49 16.59 -9.03
CA LYS A 336 -31.50 16.50 -10.50
C LYS A 336 -30.76 17.64 -11.19
N ASP A 337 -30.62 18.78 -10.52
CA ASP A 337 -30.03 20.01 -11.08
C ASP A 337 -28.51 20.07 -10.85
N LEU A 338 -27.94 19.09 -10.14
CA LEU A 338 -26.50 19.01 -9.90
C LEU A 338 -25.75 18.55 -11.14
N VAL A 339 -24.58 19.15 -11.37
CA VAL A 339 -23.61 18.73 -12.38
C VAL A 339 -22.51 17.87 -11.76
N LEU A 340 -21.77 17.13 -12.60
CA LEU A 340 -20.62 16.35 -12.15
C LEU A 340 -19.50 17.27 -11.61
N GLY A 341 -18.81 16.82 -10.57
CA GLY A 341 -17.80 17.59 -9.87
C GLY A 341 -18.39 18.54 -8.83
N LEU A 342 -17.62 19.58 -8.48
CA LEU A 342 -18.00 20.57 -7.47
C LEU A 342 -19.13 21.47 -7.98
N ASN A 343 -20.19 21.63 -7.19
CA ASN A 343 -21.29 22.54 -7.45
C ASN A 343 -21.18 23.77 -6.52
N PRO A 344 -20.35 24.78 -6.85
CA PRO A 344 -20.12 25.92 -5.96
C PRO A 344 -21.40 26.74 -5.77
N GLU A 345 -21.51 27.42 -4.64
CA GLU A 345 -22.65 28.31 -4.33
C GLU A 345 -24.02 27.59 -4.31
N LYS A 346 -24.05 26.25 -4.28
CA LYS A 346 -25.27 25.44 -4.21
C LYS A 346 -25.39 24.73 -2.86
N VAL A 347 -26.61 24.48 -2.42
CA VAL A 347 -26.89 23.61 -1.27
C VAL A 347 -28.01 22.66 -1.64
N ILE A 348 -27.86 21.41 -1.22
CA ILE A 348 -28.92 20.41 -1.33
C ILE A 348 -29.45 20.06 0.04
N PHE A 349 -30.67 19.55 0.08
CA PHE A 349 -31.37 19.23 1.31
C PHE A 349 -32.28 18.02 1.11
N GLY A 350 -32.19 17.05 2.01
CA GLY A 350 -32.97 15.83 1.88
C GLY A 350 -33.07 15.03 3.18
N LYS A 351 -33.72 13.87 3.10
CA LYS A 351 -33.90 12.91 4.19
C LYS A 351 -32.97 11.71 4.04
N VAL A 352 -32.37 11.29 5.14
CA VAL A 352 -31.59 10.04 5.19
C VAL A 352 -32.54 8.86 5.16
N VAL A 353 -32.37 7.94 4.21
CA VAL A 353 -33.25 6.76 4.04
C VAL A 353 -32.61 5.46 4.49
N CYS A 354 -31.29 5.34 4.41
CA CYS A 354 -30.51 4.23 4.96
C CYS A 354 -29.05 4.67 5.18
N TRP A 355 -28.31 3.91 5.98
CA TRP A 355 -26.85 3.95 6.02
C TRP A 355 -26.33 2.63 5.44
N ILE A 356 -25.10 2.67 4.92
CA ILE A 356 -24.45 1.56 4.24
C ILE A 356 -23.17 1.23 5.02
N GLN A 357 -23.01 -0.03 5.38
CA GLN A 357 -21.85 -0.49 6.14
C GLN A 357 -20.66 -0.69 5.20
N ASP A 358 -19.52 -0.09 5.54
CA ASP A 358 -18.20 -0.41 4.98
C ASP A 358 -17.38 -1.10 6.07
N THR A 359 -16.69 -2.19 5.74
CA THR A 359 -15.82 -2.94 6.66
C THR A 359 -14.67 -2.07 7.18
N ASP A 360 -14.15 -1.16 6.36
CA ASP A 360 -13.06 -0.26 6.73
C ASP A 360 -13.53 0.96 7.55
N CYS A 361 -14.82 1.05 7.87
CA CYS A 361 -15.48 2.15 8.61
C CYS A 361 -15.38 3.55 7.95
N VAL A 362 -14.63 3.71 6.87
CA VAL A 362 -14.46 4.97 6.13
C VAL A 362 -14.57 4.69 4.63
N PRO A 363 -15.45 5.40 3.89
CA PRO A 363 -16.32 6.48 4.37
C PRO A 363 -17.54 5.98 5.15
N PHE A 364 -18.13 6.87 5.97
CA PHE A 364 -19.50 6.66 6.43
C PHE A 364 -20.43 6.95 5.25
N ALA A 365 -21.14 5.93 4.77
CA ALA A 365 -22.00 6.04 3.60
C ALA A 365 -23.49 5.99 3.99
N PHE A 366 -24.30 6.83 3.36
CA PHE A 366 -25.75 6.83 3.52
C PHE A 366 -26.46 7.26 2.24
N CYS A 367 -27.75 6.97 2.12
CA CYS A 367 -28.56 7.47 1.01
C CYS A 367 -29.42 8.65 1.46
N LEU A 368 -29.45 9.69 0.63
CA LEU A 368 -30.23 10.90 0.82
C LEU A 368 -31.32 10.97 -0.26
N VAL A 369 -32.55 11.31 0.14
CA VAL A 369 -33.67 11.54 -0.78
C VAL A 369 -34.17 12.98 -0.66
N ASP A 370 -34.31 13.67 -1.80
CA ASP A 370 -34.85 15.04 -1.85
C ASP A 370 -36.38 15.09 -1.94
N GLU A 371 -36.94 16.28 -2.11
CA GLU A 371 -38.40 16.48 -2.20
C GLU A 371 -39.04 15.87 -3.46
N GLU A 372 -38.27 15.67 -4.52
CA GLU A 372 -38.72 15.03 -5.77
C GLU A 372 -38.54 13.51 -5.77
N LYS A 373 -38.17 12.92 -4.62
CA LYS A 373 -37.90 11.49 -4.44
C LYS A 373 -36.67 10.99 -5.21
N MET A 374 -35.76 11.88 -5.61
CA MET A 374 -34.50 11.45 -6.18
C MET A 374 -33.60 10.96 -5.05
N CYS A 375 -32.97 9.80 -5.22
CA CYS A 375 -32.06 9.21 -4.23
C CYS A 375 -30.62 9.31 -4.72
N ILE A 376 -29.71 9.63 -3.80
CA ILE A 376 -28.28 9.69 -4.07
C ILE A 376 -27.49 9.13 -2.89
N ALA A 377 -26.37 8.47 -3.18
CA ALA A 377 -25.44 8.07 -2.13
C ALA A 377 -24.62 9.28 -1.66
N VAL A 378 -24.29 9.33 -0.38
CA VAL A 378 -23.42 10.34 0.22
C VAL A 378 -22.34 9.62 1.00
N THR A 379 -21.08 9.91 0.68
CA THR A 379 -19.89 9.39 1.35
C THR A 379 -19.27 10.49 2.22
N VAL A 380 -19.20 10.27 3.53
CA VAL A 380 -18.64 11.23 4.48
C VAL A 380 -17.32 10.71 5.01
N TYR A 381 -16.25 11.45 4.71
CA TYR A 381 -14.91 11.20 5.18
C TYR A 381 -14.63 11.97 6.47
N ASN A 382 -13.58 11.55 7.17
CA ASN A 382 -13.13 12.15 8.43
C ASN A 382 -14.19 12.22 9.53
N LEU A 383 -15.11 11.27 9.56
CA LEU A 383 -16.12 11.16 10.60
C LEU A 383 -15.56 10.40 11.80
N ALA A 384 -15.75 10.93 13.02
CA ALA A 384 -15.32 10.27 14.24
C ALA A 384 -16.09 8.96 14.48
N LYS A 385 -15.41 7.94 15.03
CA LYS A 385 -15.99 6.62 15.30
C LYS A 385 -17.26 6.75 16.17
N GLY A 386 -18.33 6.08 15.76
CA GLY A 386 -19.62 6.11 16.47
C GLY A 386 -20.45 7.38 16.23
N ARG A 387 -20.01 8.28 15.35
CA ARG A 387 -20.80 9.41 14.84
C ARG A 387 -21.43 9.07 13.49
N GLY A 388 -22.39 9.87 13.06
CA GLY A 388 -23.09 9.69 11.81
C GLY A 388 -24.49 10.30 11.83
N VAL A 389 -25.25 10.01 10.78
CA VAL A 389 -26.66 10.37 10.66
C VAL A 389 -27.53 9.14 10.80
N THR A 390 -28.79 9.35 11.16
CA THR A 390 -29.79 8.30 11.36
C THR A 390 -30.92 8.41 10.34
N VAL A 391 -31.61 7.30 10.11
CA VAL A 391 -32.73 7.26 9.15
C VAL A 391 -33.85 8.21 9.59
N GLY A 392 -34.22 9.15 8.73
CA GLY A 392 -35.21 10.20 9.01
C GLY A 392 -34.62 11.58 9.30
N ASP A 393 -33.31 11.66 9.56
CA ASP A 393 -32.62 12.92 9.71
C ASP A 393 -32.71 13.74 8.42
N SER A 394 -32.84 15.06 8.58
CA SER A 394 -32.76 16.01 7.47
C SER A 394 -31.32 16.49 7.37
N VAL A 395 -30.69 16.34 6.21
CA VAL A 395 -29.30 16.70 6.00
C VAL A 395 -29.20 17.74 4.91
N ALA A 396 -28.49 18.83 5.18
CA ALA A 396 -28.10 19.81 4.18
C ALA A 396 -26.59 19.75 3.90
N ILE A 397 -26.23 19.76 2.61
CA ILE A 397 -24.86 19.65 2.13
C ILE A 397 -24.56 20.86 1.24
N PRO A 398 -23.68 21.78 1.66
CA PRO A 398 -23.26 22.90 0.85
C PRO A 398 -22.18 22.47 -0.14
N GLU A 399 -22.14 23.12 -1.29
CA GLU A 399 -21.21 22.92 -2.39
C GLU A 399 -20.94 21.42 -2.70
N PRO A 400 -21.99 20.63 -3.00
CA PRO A 400 -21.84 19.19 -3.15
C PRO A 400 -20.93 18.83 -4.32
N CYS A 401 -20.02 17.87 -4.10
CA CYS A 401 -19.16 17.31 -5.13
C CYS A 401 -19.76 15.99 -5.64
N VAL A 402 -20.28 15.97 -6.86
CA VAL A 402 -20.95 14.79 -7.44
C VAL A 402 -19.98 13.94 -8.24
N ILE A 403 -19.98 12.65 -7.97
CA ILE A 403 -19.22 11.65 -8.72
C ILE A 403 -20.20 10.70 -9.41
N HIS A 404 -19.95 10.35 -10.67
CA HIS A 404 -20.74 9.35 -11.40
C HIS A 404 -19.92 8.07 -11.54
N HIS A 405 -20.38 7.04 -10.86
CA HIS A 405 -19.80 5.70 -10.90
C HIS A 405 -20.48 4.91 -12.01
N LYS A 406 -19.81 4.79 -13.15
CA LYS A 406 -20.29 4.03 -14.31
C LYS A 406 -19.24 3.07 -14.84
N PHE A 407 -19.35 1.79 -14.49
CA PHE A 407 -18.41 0.75 -14.93
C PHE A 407 -19.00 -0.65 -14.74
N SER A 408 -18.47 -1.61 -15.49
CA SER A 408 -18.78 -3.03 -15.33
C SER A 408 -17.60 -3.75 -14.66
N TYR A 409 -17.90 -4.71 -13.79
CA TYR A 409 -16.91 -5.54 -13.13
C TYR A 409 -17.49 -6.93 -12.80
N LEU A 410 -16.84 -7.97 -13.33
CA LEU A 410 -17.40 -9.33 -13.39
C LEU A 410 -18.82 -9.27 -13.98
N ASP A 411 -19.79 -9.93 -13.36
CA ASP A 411 -21.20 -9.95 -13.80
C ASP A 411 -22.04 -8.77 -13.26
N ASN A 412 -21.41 -7.66 -12.87
CA ASN A 412 -22.09 -6.52 -12.23
C ASN A 412 -21.86 -5.23 -13.02
N ASP A 413 -22.95 -4.56 -13.37
CA ASP A 413 -22.94 -3.21 -13.94
C ASP A 413 -23.26 -2.19 -12.85
N PHE A 414 -22.35 -1.26 -12.62
CA PHE A 414 -22.53 -0.14 -11.70
C PHE A 414 -22.88 1.13 -12.48
N ASP A 415 -24.01 1.76 -12.15
CA ASP A 415 -24.44 3.06 -12.67
C ASP A 415 -25.19 3.82 -11.57
N PHE A 416 -24.44 4.59 -10.76
CA PHE A 416 -25.01 5.42 -9.71
C PHE A 416 -24.19 6.69 -9.49
N LYS A 417 -24.84 7.73 -8.94
CA LYS A 417 -24.17 8.96 -8.52
C LYS A 417 -23.96 8.96 -7.01
N SER A 418 -22.82 9.49 -6.57
CA SER A 418 -22.55 9.79 -5.16
C SER A 418 -22.23 11.27 -4.97
N ILE A 419 -22.39 11.76 -3.74
CA ILE A 419 -21.83 13.03 -3.28
C ILE A 419 -20.74 12.74 -2.28
N ARG A 420 -19.53 13.22 -2.58
CA ARG A 420 -18.38 13.11 -1.70
C ARG A 420 -18.30 14.30 -0.75
N VAL A 421 -18.24 14.01 0.55
CA VAL A 421 -18.11 14.99 1.62
C VAL A 421 -16.81 14.75 2.37
N GLU A 422 -15.84 15.66 2.23
CA GLU A 422 -14.49 15.50 2.81
C GLU A 422 -14.45 15.67 4.33
N THR A 423 -15.38 16.44 4.90
CA THR A 423 -15.46 16.70 6.33
C THR A 423 -16.91 16.75 6.80
N PRO A 424 -17.24 16.14 7.95
CA PRO A 424 -18.59 16.22 8.49
C PRO A 424 -18.98 17.63 8.94
N VAL A 425 -18.01 18.53 9.18
CA VAL A 425 -18.25 19.87 9.74
C VAL A 425 -19.05 20.78 8.79
N ILE A 426 -19.09 20.46 7.49
CA ILE A 426 -19.94 21.19 6.54
C ILE A 426 -21.40 20.73 6.57
N LEU A 427 -21.70 19.57 7.17
CA LEU A 427 -23.06 19.05 7.22
C LEU A 427 -23.91 19.81 8.24
N VAL A 428 -25.18 20.00 7.89
CA VAL A 428 -26.22 20.42 8.82
C VAL A 428 -27.20 19.29 8.96
N VAL A 429 -27.40 18.81 10.19
CA VAL A 429 -28.29 17.70 10.52
C VAL A 429 -29.42 18.22 11.41
N ASN A 430 -30.66 18.11 10.95
CA ASN A 430 -31.87 18.62 11.62
C ASN A 430 -31.73 20.09 12.07
N GLY A 431 -31.17 20.94 11.20
CA GLY A 431 -30.96 22.36 11.46
C GLY A 431 -29.73 22.71 12.31
N ARG A 432 -28.98 21.72 12.80
CA ARG A 432 -27.75 21.94 13.59
C ARG A 432 -26.53 21.63 12.74
N LYS A 433 -25.63 22.62 12.60
CA LYS A 433 -24.33 22.40 11.95
C LYS A 433 -23.47 21.50 12.81
N LEU A 434 -22.85 20.49 12.21
CA LEU A 434 -21.93 19.60 12.90
C LEU A 434 -20.65 20.37 13.27
N GLY A 435 -20.15 20.17 14.50
CA GLY A 435 -18.93 20.80 14.97
C GLY A 435 -17.69 19.91 14.77
N ARG A 436 -16.52 20.45 15.15
CA ARG A 436 -15.23 19.78 15.02
C ARG A 436 -15.13 18.49 15.84
N GLU A 437 -15.95 18.33 16.87
CA GLU A 437 -16.06 17.11 17.69
C GLU A 437 -16.60 15.91 16.92
N GLN A 438 -17.23 16.13 15.76
CA GLN A 438 -17.65 15.05 14.84
C GLN A 438 -16.53 14.61 13.90
N GLN A 439 -15.43 15.36 13.82
CA GLN A 439 -14.35 15.12 12.87
C GLN A 439 -13.19 14.34 13.52
N ALA A 440 -12.72 13.31 12.83
CA ALA A 440 -11.46 12.62 13.13
C ALA A 440 -10.78 12.22 11.83
N SER A 441 -9.46 12.33 11.74
CA SER A 441 -8.73 11.87 10.55
C SER A 441 -9.02 10.40 10.29
N ALA A 442 -9.34 10.04 9.04
CA ALA A 442 -9.45 8.64 8.66
C ALA A 442 -8.12 7.94 8.96
N LYS A 443 -8.19 6.90 9.80
CA LYS A 443 -7.03 6.05 10.09
C LYS A 443 -7.14 4.82 9.21
N LEU A 444 -6.20 4.67 8.29
CA LEU A 444 -6.01 3.40 7.60
C LEU A 444 -5.23 2.48 8.55
N HIS A 445 -5.78 1.30 8.84
CA HIS A 445 -5.06 0.28 9.62
C HIS A 445 -4.04 -0.49 8.77
N THR A 446 -4.07 -0.33 7.45
CA THR A 446 -3.28 -1.09 6.48
C THR A 446 -1.86 -0.54 6.36
N PHE A 447 -1.00 -0.93 7.30
CA PHE A 447 0.43 -1.12 7.07
C PHE A 447 0.98 -2.05 8.17
N LYS A 448 0.18 -3.03 8.62
CA LYS A 448 0.73 -4.12 9.42
C LYS A 448 1.25 -5.14 8.43
N LYS A 449 2.42 -5.71 8.71
CA LYS A 449 3.05 -6.77 7.90
C LYS A 449 2.15 -8.01 7.66
N THR A 450 1.05 -8.14 8.41
CA THR A 450 0.08 -9.24 8.34
C THR A 450 -1.26 -8.88 7.70
N ASP A 451 -1.45 -7.62 7.27
CA ASP A 451 -2.56 -7.24 6.39
C ASP A 451 -2.00 -7.26 4.96
#